data_AF-A0A2D8RYY6-F1
#
_entry.id   AF-A0A2D8RYY6-F1
#
_cell.length_a   1.000
_cell.length_b   1.000
_cell.length_c   1.000
_cell.angle_alpha   90.00
_cell.angle_beta   90.00
_cell.angle_gamma   90.00
#
_symmetry.space_group_name_H-M   'P 1'
#
loop_
_entity.id
_entity.type
_entity.pdbx_description
1 polymer ?
#
loop_
_entity_poly.entity_id
_entity_poly.type
_entity_poly.pdbx_seq_one_letter_code
_entity_poly.pdbx_strand_id
1 'polypeptide(L)'
;MSISDFWRRLTTRTRRKRSFYESQEVMRLAVERTGPVDLRLHSDEELHCILETDRSALRRQAAERELDIRRMRRHDHHEGALPNGLH
;
A
#
# COMPACT_ATOMS: atom_id res chain seq x y z
N MET A 1 1.81 -9.34 41.56
CA MET A 1 2.45 -9.87 40.33
C MET A 1 2.96 -8.70 39.53
N SER A 2 4.24 -8.72 39.15
CA SER A 2 4.91 -7.58 38.51
C SER A 2 4.66 -7.55 37.00
N ILE A 3 4.55 -6.35 36.42
CA ILE A 3 4.42 -6.11 34.97
C ILE A 3 5.57 -6.79 34.20
N SER A 4 6.76 -6.89 34.80
CA SER A 4 7.93 -7.56 34.24
C SER A 4 7.74 -9.06 34.02
N ASP A 5 6.95 -9.76 34.84
CA ASP A 5 6.64 -11.19 34.65
C ASP A 5 5.70 -11.40 33.47
N PHE A 6 4.79 -10.47 33.23
CA PHE A 6 3.86 -10.51 32.11
C PHE A 6 4.60 -10.36 30.76
N TRP A 7 5.51 -9.38 30.66
CA TRP A 7 6.36 -9.20 29.48
C TRP A 7 7.33 -10.35 29.26
N ARG A 8 7.88 -10.95 30.34
CA ARG A 8 8.72 -12.15 30.21
C ARG A 8 7.93 -13.34 29.69
N ARG A 9 6.67 -13.53 30.12
CA ARG A 9 5.79 -14.58 29.62
C ARG A 9 5.31 -14.34 28.19
N LEU A 10 5.16 -13.09 27.78
CA LEU A 10 4.73 -12.73 26.42
C LEU A 10 5.87 -12.84 25.40
N THR A 11 7.09 -12.47 25.77
CA THR A 11 8.26 -12.48 24.87
C THR A 11 8.93 -13.85 24.74
N THR A 12 8.77 -14.73 25.74
CA THR A 12 9.27 -16.12 25.68
C THR A 12 8.36 -17.06 24.89
N ARG A 13 7.11 -16.66 24.65
CA ARG A 13 6.14 -17.44 23.87
C ARG A 13 6.39 -17.22 22.37
N THR A 14 7.26 -18.07 21.84
CA THR A 14 7.25 -18.52 20.44
C THR A 14 7.77 -17.56 19.37
N ARG A 15 9.08 -17.33 19.36
CA ARG A 15 9.86 -17.39 18.10
C ARG A 15 10.04 -18.87 17.67
N ARG A 16 8.95 -19.62 17.50
CA ARG A 16 9.05 -20.87 16.73
C ARG A 16 9.12 -20.42 15.28
N LYS A 17 10.23 -20.69 14.60
CA LYS A 17 10.32 -20.51 13.15
C LYS A 17 9.19 -21.34 12.55
N ARG A 18 8.16 -20.66 12.05
CA ARG A 18 7.02 -21.26 11.37
C ARG A 18 7.57 -22.09 10.21
N SER A 19 7.06 -23.29 9.98
CA SER A 19 7.60 -24.14 8.91
C SER A 19 7.44 -23.42 7.57
N PHE A 20 8.33 -23.70 6.61
CA PHE A 20 8.31 -23.05 5.30
C PHE A 20 6.92 -23.15 4.63
N TYR A 21 6.30 -24.33 4.65
CA TYR A 21 4.97 -24.56 4.08
C TYR A 21 3.84 -23.82 4.82
N GLU A 22 3.93 -23.72 6.14
CA GLU A 22 2.96 -22.96 6.94
C GLU A 22 3.06 -21.45 6.64
N SER A 23 4.25 -20.95 6.30
CA SER A 23 4.41 -19.56 5.83
C SER A 23 3.83 -19.33 4.43
N GLN A 24 3.88 -20.33 3.55
CA GLN A 24 3.27 -20.27 2.22
C GLN A 24 1.74 -20.24 2.29
N GLU A 25 1.14 -21.01 3.18
CA GLU A 25 -0.31 -21.00 3.38
C GLU A 25 -0.83 -19.63 3.83
N VAL A 26 -0.08 -18.96 4.72
CA VAL A 26 -0.39 -17.60 5.19
C VAL A 26 -0.26 -16.59 4.07
N MET A 27 0.80 -16.68 3.25
CA MET A 27 0.94 -15.81 2.08
C MET A 27 -0.18 -16.04 1.07
N ARG A 28 -0.55 -17.31 0.81
CA ARG A 28 -1.66 -17.65 -0.09
C ARG A 28 -2.97 -17.04 0.41
N LEU A 29 -3.30 -17.23 1.68
CA LEU A 29 -4.49 -16.63 2.31
C LEU A 29 -4.48 -15.10 2.27
N ALA A 30 -3.31 -14.48 2.45
CA ALA A 30 -3.18 -13.03 2.36
C ALA A 30 -3.44 -12.54 0.93
N VAL A 31 -2.91 -13.22 -0.08
CA VAL A 31 -3.14 -12.89 -1.49
C VAL A 31 -4.59 -13.15 -1.90
N GLU A 32 -5.18 -14.28 -1.51
CA GLU A 32 -6.59 -14.61 -1.79
C GLU A 32 -7.56 -13.59 -1.15
N ARG A 33 -7.29 -13.16 0.09
CA ARG A 33 -8.14 -12.17 0.77
C ARG A 33 -8.00 -10.75 0.24
N THR A 34 -6.78 -10.35 -0.12
CA THR A 34 -6.50 -8.95 -0.48
C THR A 34 -6.58 -8.72 -1.99
N GLY A 35 -6.47 -9.79 -2.79
CA GLY A 35 -6.28 -9.73 -4.23
C GLY A 35 -4.93 -9.11 -4.62
N PRO A 36 -4.55 -9.14 -5.91
CA PRO A 36 -3.56 -8.21 -6.43
C PRO A 36 -4.13 -6.79 -6.31
N VAL A 37 -3.62 -6.02 -5.34
CA VAL A 37 -4.01 -4.62 -5.17
C VAL A 37 -3.29 -3.80 -6.23
N ASP A 38 -3.90 -3.68 -7.41
CA ASP A 38 -3.44 -2.71 -8.39
C ASP A 38 -3.95 -1.31 -8.01
N LEU A 39 -3.04 -0.48 -7.50
CA LEU A 39 -3.34 0.91 -7.13
C LEU A 39 -3.72 1.76 -8.34
N ARG A 40 -3.39 1.34 -9.57
CA ARG A 40 -3.80 2.05 -10.79
C ARG A 40 -5.30 2.02 -11.01
N LEU A 41 -6.00 1.06 -10.43
CA LEU A 41 -7.46 0.94 -10.53
C LEU A 41 -8.18 1.85 -9.54
N HIS A 42 -7.47 2.42 -8.57
CA HIS A 42 -8.05 3.30 -7.57
C HIS A 42 -8.26 4.70 -8.15
N SER A 43 -9.33 5.36 -7.75
CA SER A 43 -9.57 6.78 -8.00
C SER A 43 -8.56 7.66 -7.24
N ASP A 44 -8.40 8.92 -7.64
CA ASP A 44 -7.53 9.86 -6.93
C ASP A 44 -7.97 10.02 -5.46
N GLU A 45 -9.28 10.02 -5.19
CA GLU A 45 -9.88 10.08 -3.84
C GLU A 45 -9.50 8.87 -2.98
N GLU A 46 -9.58 7.67 -3.54
CA GLU A 46 -9.18 6.44 -2.85
C GLU A 46 -7.66 6.39 -2.59
N LEU A 47 -6.85 6.89 -3.53
CA LEU A 47 -5.40 7.01 -3.35
C LEU A 47 -5.07 8.00 -2.23
N HIS A 48 -5.78 9.13 -2.14
CA HIS A 48 -5.65 10.08 -1.03
C HIS A 48 -6.07 9.46 0.31
N CYS A 49 -7.17 8.71 0.34
CA CYS A 49 -7.61 7.98 1.53
C CYS A 49 -6.53 6.98 2.01
N ILE A 50 -5.85 6.28 1.10
CA ILE A 50 -4.73 5.39 1.43
C ILE A 50 -3.57 6.17 2.07
N LEU A 51 -3.22 7.36 1.56
CA LEU A 51 -2.15 8.17 2.13
C LEU A 51 -2.42 8.58 3.59
N GLU A 52 -3.68 8.88 3.91
CA GLU A 52 -4.08 9.34 5.24
C GLU A 52 -4.31 8.20 6.24
N THR A 53 -4.90 7.09 5.79
CA THR A 53 -5.43 6.05 6.69
C THR A 53 -4.57 4.79 6.76
N ASP A 54 -3.76 4.52 5.74
CA ASP A 54 -3.07 3.24 5.64
C ASP A 54 -1.79 3.19 6.49
N ARG A 55 -1.65 2.13 7.28
CA ARG A 55 -0.48 1.91 8.14
C ARG A 55 0.73 1.38 7.35
N SER A 56 0.52 0.84 6.16
CA SER A 56 1.58 0.30 5.32
C SER A 56 2.36 1.42 4.63
N ALA A 57 3.61 1.62 5.03
CA ALA A 57 4.51 2.60 4.40
C ALA A 57 4.72 2.32 2.89
N LEU A 58 4.82 1.04 2.52
CA LEU A 58 4.97 0.64 1.11
C LEU A 58 3.73 0.99 0.29
N ARG A 59 2.53 0.78 0.85
CA ARG A 59 1.28 1.06 0.16
C ARG A 59 1.04 2.56 0.02
N ARG A 60 1.39 3.36 1.03
CA ARG A 60 1.39 4.82 0.95
C ARG A 60 2.36 5.33 -0.11
N GLN A 61 3.61 4.85 -0.11
CA GLN A 61 4.60 5.26 -1.11
C GLN A 61 4.16 4.90 -2.54
N ALA A 62 3.54 3.74 -2.72
CA ALA A 62 3.03 3.34 -4.03
C ALA A 62 1.83 4.20 -4.48
N ALA A 63 0.94 4.60 -3.56
CA ALA A 63 -0.18 5.50 -3.84
C ALA A 63 0.31 6.92 -4.21
N GLU A 64 1.31 7.44 -3.51
CA GLU A 64 1.94 8.73 -3.80
C GLU A 64 2.55 8.75 -5.21
N ARG A 65 3.31 7.71 -5.57
CA ARG A 65 3.89 7.58 -6.91
C ARG A 65 2.83 7.54 -8.01
N GLU A 66 1.73 6.83 -7.81
CA GLU A 66 0.65 6.79 -8.79
C GLU A 66 0.00 8.16 -8.99
N LEU A 67 -0.24 8.91 -7.90
CA LEU A 67 -0.75 10.28 -7.98
C LEU A 67 0.20 11.21 -8.74
N ASP A 68 1.52 11.08 -8.51
CA ASP A 68 2.52 11.87 -9.24
C ASP A 68 2.56 11.52 -10.73
N ILE A 69 2.51 10.22 -11.08
CA ILE A 69 2.40 9.79 -12.48
C ILE A 69 1.17 10.40 -13.15
N ARG A 70 0.01 10.42 -12.46
CA ARG A 70 -1.22 11.03 -13.00
C ARG A 70 -1.10 12.54 -13.16
N ARG A 71 -0.45 13.23 -12.22
CA ARG A 71 -0.16 14.68 -12.32
C ARG A 71 0.71 14.98 -13.54
N MET A 72 1.78 14.20 -13.75
CA MET A 72 2.66 14.36 -14.93
C MET A 72 1.87 14.19 -16.23
N ARG A 73 1.05 13.13 -16.35
CA ARG A 73 0.20 12.91 -17.54
C ARG A 73 -0.76 14.07 -17.80
N ARG A 74 -1.37 14.63 -16.74
CA ARG A 74 -2.26 15.80 -16.88
C ARG A 74 -1.49 17.05 -17.33
N HIS A 75 -0.28 17.24 -16.83
CA HIS A 75 0.58 18.36 -17.23
C HIS A 75 1.01 18.27 -18.69
N ASP A 76 1.44 17.08 -19.14
CA ASP A 76 1.84 16.83 -20.53
C ASP A 76 0.67 17.06 -21.51
N HIS A 77 -0.56 16.70 -21.12
CA HIS A 77 -1.76 16.97 -21.91
C HIS A 77 -2.15 18.45 -21.95
N HIS A 78 -1.76 19.26 -20.95
CA HIS A 78 -2.10 20.67 -20.90
C HIS A 78 -1.20 21.53 -21.80
N GLU A 79 0.08 21.17 -21.94
CA GLU A 79 1.00 21.88 -22.84
C GLU A 79 0.80 21.55 -24.33
N GLY A 80 0.20 20.39 -24.65
CA GLY A 80 -0.16 20.02 -26.02
C GLY A 80 -1.47 20.64 -26.55
N ALA A 81 -2.23 21.33 -25.69
CA ALA A 81 -3.52 21.94 -26.01
C ALA A 81 -3.40 23.46 -26.25
N LEU A 82 -2.39 23.90 -27.01
CA LEU A 82 -2.43 25.24 -27.60
C LEU A 82 -3.43 25.22 -28.77
N PRO A 83 -4.39 26.17 -28.82
CA PRO A 83 -5.41 26.18 -29.85
C PRO A 83 -4.77 26.56 -31.19
N ASN A 84 -4.71 25.60 -32.10
CA ASN A 84 -4.67 25.91 -33.52
C ASN A 84 -5.99 26.61 -33.87
N GLY A 85 -5.96 27.93 -33.89
CA GLY A 85 -7.02 28.74 -34.47
C GLY A 85 -7.15 30.09 -33.79
N LEU A 86 -6.61 31.14 -34.42
CA LEU A 86 -7.40 32.24 -34.98
C LEU A 86 -6.48 33.24 -35.70
N HIS A 87 -6.67 33.30 -37.03
CA HIS A 87 -6.35 34.34 -38.02
C HIS A 87 -4.90 34.81 -38.23
#